data_AF-A0A820KGI5-F1
#
_entry.id   AF-A0A820KGI5-F1
#
_cell.length_a   1.000
_cell.length_b   1.000
_cell.length_c   1.000
_cell.angle_alpha   90.00
_cell.angle_beta   90.00
_cell.angle_gamma   90.00
#
_symmetry.space_group_name_H-M   'P 1'
#
loop_
_entity.id
_entity.type
_entity.pdbx_description
1 polymer ?
#
loop_
_entity_poly.entity_id
_entity_poly.type
_entity_poly.pdbx_seq_one_letter_code
_entity_poly.pdbx_strand_id
1 'polypeptide(L)'
;ASKSFINLFNLIHEIIGSNMIMSAWSTNWEYLHHSAYRDYSFAYTVPVNYGECNCGLSFKCTQSSGDMMSGCYPLESILQTKLSCFYDQNCIDSNGNFTSLNMSTLEKSQFNLNSPIESIQF
;
A
#
# COMPACT_ATOMS: atom_id res chain seq x y z
N ALA A 1 9.24 16.27 8.44
CA ALA A 1 8.64 16.44 7.10
C ALA A 1 8.27 17.91 6.87
N SER A 2 8.41 18.44 5.65
CA SER A 2 8.01 19.83 5.35
C SER A 2 6.47 19.94 5.27
N LYS A 3 5.90 21.08 5.67
CA LYS A 3 4.44 21.32 5.59
C LYS A 3 3.89 21.19 4.16
N SER A 4 4.68 21.58 3.16
CA SER A 4 4.33 21.47 1.75
C SER A 4 4.15 20.01 1.33
N PHE A 5 5.05 19.12 1.77
CA PHE A 5 4.94 17.69 1.48
C PHE A 5 3.65 17.08 2.06
N ILE A 6 3.35 17.35 3.33
CA ILE A 6 2.14 16.81 3.99
C ILE A 6 0.87 17.28 3.25
N ASN A 7 0.82 18.55 2.85
CA ASN A 7 -0.33 19.08 2.13
C ASN A 7 -0.51 18.43 0.75
N LEU A 8 0.57 18.27 -0.01
CA LEU A 8 0.54 17.58 -1.30
C LEU A 8 0.10 16.12 -1.14
N PHE A 9 0.64 15.44 -0.14
CA PHE A 9 0.31 14.06 0.18
C PHE A 9 -1.18 13.90 0.50
N ASN A 10 -1.74 14.75 1.36
CA ASN A 10 -3.16 14.72 1.68
C ASN A 10 -4.02 15.03 0.45
N LEU A 11 -3.63 16.01 -0.38
CA LEU A 11 -4.35 16.33 -1.61
C LEU A 11 -4.42 15.14 -2.57
N ILE A 12 -3.33 14.38 -2.71
CA ILE A 12 -3.29 13.18 -3.55
C ILE A 12 -4.30 12.14 -3.07
N HIS A 13 -4.40 11.87 -1.77
CA HIS A 13 -5.40 10.93 -1.25
C HIS A 13 -6.82 11.38 -1.47
N GLU A 14 -7.10 12.66 -1.24
CA GLU A 14 -8.43 13.23 -1.46
C GLU A 14 -8.85 13.12 -2.93
N ILE A 15 -7.93 13.39 -3.86
CA ILE A 15 -8.17 13.23 -5.30
C ILE A 15 -8.45 11.77 -5.63
N ILE A 16 -7.65 10.84 -5.13
CA ILE A 16 -7.81 9.43 -5.47
C ILE A 16 -9.10 8.84 -4.87
N GLY A 17 -9.40 9.16 -3.61
CA GLY A 17 -10.64 8.75 -2.95
C GLY A 17 -11.89 9.34 -3.63
N SER A 18 -11.91 10.65 -3.86
CA SER A 18 -13.10 11.34 -4.39
C SER A 18 -13.34 11.08 -5.88
N ASN A 19 -12.30 10.93 -6.70
CA ASN A 19 -12.43 10.74 -8.14
C ASN A 19 -12.47 9.25 -8.53
N MET A 20 -12.48 8.33 -7.56
CA MET A 20 -12.49 6.90 -7.80
C MET A 20 -11.33 6.44 -8.70
N ILE A 21 -10.18 7.13 -8.60
CA ILE A 21 -9.01 6.82 -9.42
C ILE A 21 -8.44 5.51 -8.93
N MET A 22 -8.39 4.53 -9.82
CA MET A 22 -7.85 3.24 -9.49
C MET A 22 -6.33 3.30 -9.44
N SER A 23 -5.76 2.77 -8.36
CA SER A 23 -4.32 2.53 -8.28
C SER A 23 -3.90 1.42 -9.25
N ALA A 24 -2.63 1.37 -9.61
CA ALA A 24 -2.12 0.35 -10.54
C ALA A 24 -2.39 -1.10 -10.09
N TRP A 25 -2.49 -1.31 -8.77
CA TRP A 25 -2.76 -2.62 -8.16
C TRP A 25 -4.23 -2.84 -7.76
N SER A 26 -5.12 -1.88 -8.07
CA SER A 26 -6.55 -1.94 -7.72
C SER A 26 -6.84 -2.19 -6.23
N THR A 27 -5.93 -1.77 -5.34
CA THR A 27 -6.07 -1.99 -3.88
C THR A 27 -6.97 -0.96 -3.19
N ASN A 28 -7.39 0.08 -3.92
CA ASN A 28 -8.23 1.18 -3.44
C ASN A 28 -9.63 1.18 -4.06
N TRP A 29 -9.72 0.97 -5.37
CA TRP A 29 -10.96 0.86 -6.13
C TRP A 29 -10.85 -0.35 -7.05
N GLU A 30 -11.97 -1.04 -7.26
CA GLU A 30 -12.06 -2.20 -8.15
C GLU A 30 -13.26 -2.06 -9.09
N TYR A 31 -13.22 -2.74 -10.22
CA TYR A 31 -14.34 -2.78 -11.14
C TYR A 31 -15.39 -3.80 -10.70
N LEU A 32 -16.66 -3.40 -10.69
CA LEU A 32 -17.74 -4.37 -10.63
C LEU A 32 -17.87 -5.07 -11.98
N HIS A 33 -17.65 -6.38 -11.97
CA HIS A 33 -17.83 -7.22 -13.14
C HIS A 33 -19.33 -7.39 -13.42
N HIS A 34 -19.92 -6.48 -14.21
CA HIS A 34 -21.30 -6.64 -14.69
C HIS A 34 -21.31 -7.11 -16.14
N SER A 35 -22.24 -8.00 -16.46
CA SER A 35 -22.41 -8.54 -17.82
C SER A 35 -22.70 -7.40 -18.80
N ALA A 36 -21.82 -7.22 -19.78
CA ALA A 36 -21.96 -6.23 -20.83
C ALA A 36 -23.31 -6.44 -21.56
N TYR A 37 -24.16 -5.43 -21.55
CA TYR A 37 -25.36 -5.40 -22.39
C TYR A 37 -24.94 -5.03 -23.82
N ARG A 38 -25.56 -5.66 -24.83
CA ARG A 38 -25.10 -5.68 -26.23
C ARG A 38 -24.82 -4.32 -26.88
N ASP A 39 -25.36 -3.23 -26.34
CA ASP A 39 -25.26 -1.89 -26.94
C ASP A 39 -24.61 -0.82 -26.02
N TYR A 40 -24.27 -1.15 -24.76
CA TYR A 40 -23.62 -0.22 -23.83
C TYR A 40 -22.67 -0.93 -22.87
N SER A 41 -21.46 -0.39 -22.74
CA SER A 41 -20.49 -0.79 -21.71
C SER A 41 -20.46 0.27 -20.62
N PHE A 42 -20.93 -0.09 -19.42
CA PHE A 42 -20.77 0.72 -18.22
C PHE A 42 -19.67 0.09 -17.35
N ALA A 43 -18.67 0.88 -16.99
CA ALA A 43 -17.65 0.49 -16.03
C ALA A 43 -18.01 1.10 -14.66
N TYR A 44 -18.50 0.26 -13.75
CA TYR A 44 -18.76 0.68 -12.38
C TYR A 44 -17.54 0.37 -11.53
N THR A 45 -17.10 1.33 -10.72
CA THR A 45 -16.08 1.12 -9.71
C THR A 45 -16.69 1.14 -8.32
N VAL A 46 -16.14 0.33 -7.43
CA VAL A 46 -16.47 0.34 -6.00
C VAL A 46 -15.20 0.43 -5.17
N PRO A 47 -15.25 1.10 -4.01
CA PRO A 47 -14.08 1.16 -3.14
C PRO A 47 -13.83 -0.21 -2.51
N VAL A 48 -12.57 -0.60 -2.43
CA VAL A 48 -12.14 -1.78 -1.69
C VAL A 48 -12.40 -1.55 -0.19
N ASN A 49 -12.87 -2.60 0.50
CA ASN A 49 -13.08 -2.58 1.95
C ASN A 49 -12.11 -3.52 2.65
N TYR A 50 -11.39 -2.98 3.63
CA TYR A 50 -10.53 -3.73 4.55
C TYR A 50 -11.25 -3.84 5.89
N GLY A 51 -12.06 -4.90 6.05
CA GLY A 51 -12.99 -5.02 7.17
C GLY A 51 -14.06 -3.92 7.14
N GLU A 52 -14.20 -3.19 8.25
CA GLU A 52 -15.11 -2.03 8.35
C GLU A 52 -14.52 -0.73 7.76
N CYS A 53 -13.31 -0.78 7.18
CA CYS A 53 -12.61 0.39 6.66
C CYS A 53 -12.73 0.49 5.14
N ASN A 54 -13.28 1.61 4.65
CA ASN A 54 -13.57 1.84 3.22
C ASN A 54 -12.51 2.74 2.56
N CYS A 55 -11.91 2.27 1.47
CA CYS A 55 -10.85 2.99 0.76
C CYS A 55 -11.28 4.28 0.04
N GLY A 56 -12.57 4.44 -0.22
CA GLY A 56 -13.14 5.69 -0.74
C GLY A 56 -13.29 6.77 0.34
N LEU A 57 -13.33 6.38 1.62
CA LEU A 57 -13.51 7.29 2.76
C LEU A 57 -12.21 7.57 3.51
N SER A 58 -11.28 6.61 3.54
CA SER A 58 -10.02 6.75 4.25
C SER A 58 -8.89 6.04 3.52
N PHE A 59 -7.82 6.78 3.25
CA PHE A 59 -6.61 6.21 2.67
C PHE A 59 -5.81 5.35 3.64
N LYS A 60 -6.04 5.50 4.95
CA LYS A 60 -5.31 4.82 6.01
C LYS A 60 -5.77 3.38 6.25
N CYS A 61 -6.80 2.92 5.56
CA CYS A 61 -7.31 1.58 5.75
C CYS A 61 -6.26 0.55 5.34
N THR A 62 -6.03 -0.38 6.26
CA THR A 62 -5.14 -1.50 6.07
C THR A 62 -5.77 -2.76 6.68
N GLN A 63 -5.33 -3.91 6.20
CA GLN A 63 -5.66 -5.21 6.73
C GLN A 63 -4.39 -6.05 6.79
N SER A 64 -4.27 -6.85 7.84
CA SER A 64 -3.24 -7.87 7.92
C SER A 64 -3.49 -8.93 6.85
N SER A 65 -2.50 -9.12 5.99
CA SER A 65 -2.40 -10.22 5.03
C SER A 65 -1.26 -11.13 5.49
N GLY A 66 -1.46 -11.77 6.64
CA GLY A 66 -0.39 -12.45 7.38
C GLY A 66 0.50 -11.47 8.12
N ASP A 67 1.82 -11.61 7.97
CA ASP A 67 2.81 -10.76 8.65
C ASP A 67 3.04 -9.42 7.94
N MET A 68 2.48 -9.22 6.73
CA MET A 68 2.49 -7.97 5.99
C MET A 68 1.13 -7.26 6.08
N MET A 69 1.13 -5.93 6.00
CA MET A 69 -0.10 -5.15 5.89
C MET A 69 -0.38 -4.85 4.41
N SER A 70 -1.59 -5.15 3.96
CA SER A 70 -2.16 -4.63 2.72
C SER A 70 -3.03 -3.43 3.05
N GLY A 71 -3.21 -2.50 2.11
CA GLY A 71 -3.97 -1.29 2.35
C GLY A 71 -4.33 -0.58 1.07
N CYS A 72 -5.16 0.45 1.19
CA CYS A 72 -5.65 1.18 0.02
C CYS A 72 -4.51 1.76 -0.82
N TYR A 73 -3.44 2.21 -0.14
CA TYR A 73 -2.27 2.78 -0.76
C TYR A 73 -1.01 2.00 -0.35
N PRO A 74 -0.08 1.76 -1.29
CA PRO A 74 1.17 1.07 -1.00
C PRO A 74 1.95 1.74 0.13
N LEU A 75 1.96 3.08 0.20
CA LEU A 75 2.70 3.78 1.25
C LEU A 75 2.13 3.48 2.64
N GLU A 76 0.81 3.51 2.82
CA GLU A 76 0.18 3.18 4.11
C GLU A 76 0.40 1.70 4.48
N SER A 77 0.35 0.83 3.48
CA SER A 77 0.68 -0.59 3.64
C SER A 77 2.11 -0.77 4.16
N ILE A 78 3.09 -0.05 3.59
CA ILE A 78 4.49 -0.09 4.01
C ILE A 78 4.68 0.51 5.41
N LEU A 79 4.10 1.68 5.67
CA LEU A 79 4.24 2.39 6.95
C LEU A 79 3.67 1.60 8.12
N GLN A 80 2.62 0.81 7.88
CA GLN A 80 1.96 0.02 8.91
C GLN A 80 2.52 -1.41 9.01
N THR A 81 3.25 -1.88 7.99
CA THR A 81 3.96 -3.17 8.04
C THR A 81 5.11 -3.09 9.04
N LYS A 82 5.25 -4.11 9.89
CA LYS A 82 6.38 -4.18 10.83
C LYS A 82 7.68 -4.32 10.05
N LEU A 83 8.70 -3.54 10.44
CA LEU A 83 10.00 -3.57 9.77
C LEU A 83 10.61 -4.98 9.71
N SER A 84 10.39 -5.79 10.75
CA SER A 84 10.85 -7.19 10.82
C SER A 84 10.35 -8.06 9.66
N CYS A 85 9.16 -7.77 9.12
CA CYS A 85 8.60 -8.47 7.97
C CYS A 85 9.48 -8.31 6.72
N PHE A 86 10.03 -7.12 6.50
CA PHE A 86 10.84 -6.86 5.31
C PHE A 86 12.17 -7.64 5.30
N TYR A 87 12.52 -8.27 6.42
CA TYR A 87 13.72 -9.10 6.56
C TYR A 87 13.40 -10.60 6.64
N ASP A 88 12.13 -10.99 6.65
CA ASP A 88 11.70 -12.38 6.62
C ASP A 88 11.08 -12.69 5.26
N GLN A 89 11.72 -13.59 4.52
CA GLN A 89 11.24 -13.97 3.19
C GLN A 89 9.85 -14.60 3.23
N ASN A 90 9.53 -15.32 4.30
CA ASN A 90 8.21 -15.95 4.45
C ASN A 90 7.12 -14.89 4.69
N CYS A 91 7.48 -13.72 5.20
CA CYS A 91 6.56 -12.61 5.40
C CYS A 91 6.21 -11.88 4.11
N ILE A 92 7.23 -11.49 3.33
CA ILE A 92 7.04 -10.79 2.06
C ILE A 92 6.35 -11.72 1.04
N ASP A 93 6.69 -13.00 1.09
CA ASP A 93 6.43 -13.92 0.01
C ASP A 93 6.25 -15.36 0.47
N SER A 94 5.07 -15.62 1.04
CA SER A 94 4.66 -16.96 1.43
C SER A 94 4.64 -17.98 0.27
N ASN A 95 4.64 -17.52 -0.99
CA ASN A 95 4.57 -18.35 -2.20
C ASN A 95 5.91 -18.48 -2.96
N GLY A 96 6.97 -17.80 -2.54
CA GLY A 96 8.31 -17.89 -3.18
C GLY A 96 8.43 -17.20 -4.54
N ASN A 97 7.53 -16.28 -4.91
CA ASN A 97 7.55 -15.53 -6.16
C ASN A 97 8.54 -14.35 -6.21
N PHE A 98 8.92 -13.80 -5.07
CA PHE A 98 9.85 -12.70 -4.92
C PHE A 98 11.24 -13.23 -4.58
N THR A 99 12.28 -12.68 -5.21
CA THR A 99 13.67 -13.03 -4.90
C THR A 99 14.02 -12.65 -3.47
N SER A 100 14.66 -13.57 -2.74
CA SER A 100 15.10 -13.29 -1.37
C SER A 100 16.04 -12.10 -1.31
N LEU A 101 15.72 -11.13 -0.46
CA LEU A 101 16.61 -10.00 -0.21
C LEU A 101 17.94 -10.54 0.36
N ASN A 102 19.01 -10.35 -0.41
CA ASN A 102 20.34 -10.73 0.06
C ASN A 102 20.79 -9.71 1.11
N MET A 103 20.91 -10.16 2.36
CA MET A 103 21.29 -9.30 3.49
C MET A 103 22.67 -8.61 3.27
N SER A 104 23.58 -9.24 2.52
CA SER A 104 24.89 -8.65 2.18
C SER A 104 24.81 -7.42 1.27
N THR A 105 23.72 -7.24 0.53
CA THR A 105 23.45 -6.02 -0.23
C THR A 105 22.86 -4.89 0.63
N LEU A 106 22.23 -5.23 1.77
CA LEU A 106 21.68 -4.29 2.73
C LEU A 106 22.74 -3.74 3.69
N GLU A 107 23.78 -4.50 4.03
CA GLU A 107 24.95 -3.99 4.78
C GLU A 107 25.67 -2.85 4.03
N LYS A 108 25.50 -2.78 2.70
CA LYS A 108 25.96 -1.65 1.86
C LYS A 108 24.97 -0.49 1.78
N SER A 109 23.73 -0.69 2.22
CA SER A 109 22.73 0.37 2.32
C SER A 109 23.01 1.22 3.55
N GLN A 110 22.69 2.51 3.50
CA GLN A 110 22.97 3.46 4.59
C GLN A 110 22.12 3.20 5.86
N PHE A 111 21.29 2.16 5.86
CA PHE A 111 20.42 1.79 6.97
C PHE A 111 21.10 0.71 7.81
N ASN A 112 21.62 1.10 8.97
CA ASN A 112 22.21 0.17 9.93
C ASN A 112 21.08 -0.51 10.73
N LEU A 113 21.00 -1.83 10.67
CA LEU A 113 19.94 -2.64 11.31
C LEU A 113 19.86 -2.46 12.84
N ASN A 114 20.95 -2.01 13.46
CA ASN A 114 21.04 -1.80 14.91
C ASN A 114 20.88 -0.33 15.33
N SER A 115 20.61 0.56 14.37
CA SER A 115 20.44 1.97 14.67
C SER A 115 19.02 2.24 15.19
N PRO A 116 18.86 2.86 16.36
CA PRO A 116 17.56 3.36 16.80
C PRO A 116 17.03 4.36 15.77
N ILE A 117 15.71 4.42 15.61
CA ILE A 117 15.00 5.25 14.62
C ILE A 117 15.44 6.73 14.66
N GLU A 118 15.95 7.19 15.80
CA GLU A 118 16.49 8.54 16.00
C GLU A 118 17.78 8.87 15.23
N SER A 119 18.54 7.88 14.75
CA SER A 119 19.82 8.13 14.05
C SER A 119 19.72 8.16 12.52
N ILE A 120 18.51 8.03 11.95
CA ILE A 120 18.31 8.16 10.51
C ILE A 120 18.20 9.66 10.18
N GLN A 121 19.32 10.29 9.82
CA GLN A 121 19.34 11.67 9.36
C GLN A 121 19.06 11.74 7.85
N PHE A 122 18.08 12.57 7.47
CA PHE A 122 17.77 12.95 6.08
C PHE A 122 18.65 14.09 5.60
#